data_AF-A0A967RE66-F1
#
_entry.id   AF-A0A967RE66-F1
#
_cell.length_a   1.000
_cell.length_b   1.000
_cell.length_c   1.000
_cell.angle_alpha   90.00
_cell.angle_beta   90.00
_cell.angle_gamma   90.00
#
_symmetry.space_group_name_H-M   'P 1'
#
loop_
_entity.id
_entity.type
_entity.pdbx_description
1 polymer ?
#
loop_
_entity_poly.entity_id
_entity_poly.type
_entity_poly.pdbx_seq_one_letter_code
_entity_poly.pdbx_strand_id
1 'polypeptide(L)'
;MTVLHAWRASSAGHVQFADPPEHLWDVDVVAARAAGTVIVTVDEIVPDAVVADSPQLTVLFGAEVDAVVEAPGGSWPTASP
;
A
#
# COMPACT_ATOMS: atom_id res chain seq x y z
N MET A 1 -7.96 -12.03 7.10
CA MET A 1 -8.12 -10.58 6.94
C MET A 1 -6.82 -9.95 7.37
N THR A 2 -6.34 -8.98 6.59
CA THR A 2 -5.12 -8.21 6.86
C THR A 2 -5.42 -6.73 6.69
N VAL A 3 -4.81 -5.92 7.55
CA VAL A 3 -4.80 -4.45 7.45
C VAL A 3 -3.34 -4.01 7.51
N LEU A 4 -2.91 -3.21 6.54
CA LEU A 4 -1.55 -2.68 6.49
C LEU A 4 -1.56 -1.18 6.13
N HIS A 5 -0.45 -0.51 6.41
CA HIS A 5 -0.23 0.88 6.01
C HIS A 5 0.86 0.94 4.94
N ALA A 6 0.69 1.81 3.95
CA ALA A 6 1.66 2.01 2.87
C ALA A 6 1.74 3.50 2.50
N TRP A 7 2.70 3.86 1.65
CA TRP A 7 2.89 5.26 1.27
C TRP A 7 1.70 5.79 0.45
N ARG A 8 1.42 5.18 -0.70
CA ARG A 8 0.37 5.66 -1.60
C ARG A 8 -0.31 4.56 -2.37
N ALA A 9 -1.51 4.83 -2.84
CA ALA A 9 -2.21 3.93 -3.74
C ALA A 9 -3.03 4.70 -4.77
N SER A 10 -3.38 4.03 -5.87
CA SER A 10 -4.38 4.56 -6.79
C SER A 10 -5.81 4.16 -6.41
N SER A 11 -6.79 4.83 -7.01
CA SER A 11 -8.21 4.48 -6.84
C SER A 11 -8.55 3.08 -7.33
N ALA A 12 -7.74 2.51 -8.23
CA ALA A 12 -7.86 1.13 -8.69
C ALA A 12 -7.24 0.10 -7.73
N GLY A 13 -6.66 0.52 -6.60
CA GLY A 13 -6.08 -0.37 -5.59
C GLY A 13 -4.63 -0.75 -5.83
N HIS A 14 -3.93 -0.11 -6.78
CA HIS A 14 -2.49 -0.32 -6.95
C HIS A 14 -1.72 0.38 -5.84
N VAL A 15 -1.06 -0.38 -4.97
CA VAL A 15 -0.37 0.15 -3.79
C VAL A 15 1.12 0.20 -4.04
N GLN A 16 1.70 1.36 -3.75
CA GLN A 16 3.13 1.60 -3.83
C GLN A 16 3.76 1.73 -2.45
N PHE A 17 4.91 1.10 -2.31
CA PHE A 17 5.80 1.25 -1.17
C PHE A 17 6.92 2.21 -1.56
N ALA A 18 7.47 2.94 -0.60
CA ALA A 18 8.57 3.85 -0.86
C ALA A 18 9.87 3.12 -1.20
N ASP A 19 10.81 3.87 -1.81
CA ASP A 19 12.19 3.43 -2.05
C ASP A 19 13.16 4.35 -1.28
N PRO A 20 14.01 3.82 -0.38
CA PRO A 20 14.18 2.40 -0.07
C PRO A 20 12.98 1.80 0.68
N PRO A 21 12.69 0.50 0.49
CA PRO A 21 11.61 -0.16 1.22
C PRO A 21 11.90 -0.21 2.72
N GLU A 22 10.85 -0.11 3.53
CA GLU A 22 10.95 -0.22 4.99
C GLU A 22 11.37 -1.62 5.44
N HIS A 23 11.71 -1.79 6.72
CA HIS A 23 12.27 -3.07 7.19
C HIS A 23 11.33 -4.29 7.12
N LEU A 24 10.01 -4.09 7.12
CA LEU A 24 9.02 -5.17 7.24
C LEU A 24 8.06 -5.27 6.05
N TRP A 25 8.34 -4.56 4.95
CA TRP A 25 7.49 -4.53 3.76
C TRP A 25 7.19 -5.93 3.20
N ASP A 26 8.13 -6.87 3.33
CA ASP A 26 8.00 -8.25 2.86
C ASP A 26 6.96 -9.04 3.68
N VAL A 27 6.91 -8.79 5.00
CA VAL A 27 5.90 -9.38 5.89
C VAL A 27 4.50 -8.88 5.53
N ASP A 28 4.36 -7.58 5.24
CA ASP A 28 3.07 -6.99 4.86
C ASP A 28 2.54 -7.60 3.56
N VAL A 29 3.41 -7.80 2.56
CA VAL A 29 3.04 -8.41 1.29
C VAL A 29 2.62 -9.87 1.46
N VAL A 30 3.35 -10.64 2.27
CA VAL A 30 2.98 -12.03 2.57
C VAL A 30 1.64 -12.09 3.31
N ALA A 31 1.43 -11.22 4.29
CA ALA A 31 0.19 -11.15 5.05
C ALA A 31 -1.01 -10.73 4.18
N ALA A 32 -0.82 -9.80 3.24
CA ALA A 32 -1.85 -9.40 2.29
C ALA A 32 -2.26 -10.58 1.39
N ARG A 33 -1.28 -11.22 0.74
CA ARG A 33 -1.52 -12.33 -0.19
C ARG A 33 -2.09 -13.59 0.46
N ALA A 34 -1.82 -13.79 1.76
CA ALA A 34 -2.38 -14.92 2.52
C ALA A 34 -3.81 -14.67 3.01
N ALA A 35 -4.29 -13.42 3.01
CA ALA A 35 -5.59 -13.08 3.55
C ALA A 35 -6.70 -13.19 2.50
N GLY A 36 -7.88 -13.66 2.92
CA GLY A 36 -9.10 -13.56 2.10
C GLY A 36 -9.75 -12.17 2.07
N THR A 37 -9.15 -11.19 2.77
CA THR A 37 -9.59 -9.79 2.75
C THR A 37 -8.40 -8.89 3.09
N VAL A 38 -8.11 -7.88 2.26
CA VAL A 38 -6.98 -6.96 2.36
C VAL A 38 -7.47 -5.51 2.34
N ILE A 39 -7.23 -4.80 3.44
CA ILE A 39 -7.52 -3.37 3.56
C ILE A 39 -6.18 -2.64 3.67
N VAL A 40 -5.97 -1.64 2.83
CA VAL A 40 -4.74 -0.83 2.82
C VAL A 40 -5.07 0.59 3.22
N THR A 41 -4.41 1.07 4.26
CA THR A 41 -4.39 2.49 4.60
C THR A 41 -3.18 3.15 3.92
N VAL A 42 -3.32 4.36 3.39
CA VAL A 42 -2.24 5.08 2.71
C VAL A 42 -2.16 6.53 3.14
N ASP A 43 -0.97 7.12 3.07
CA ASP A 43 -0.81 8.56 3.33
C ASP A 43 -1.48 9.41 2.25
N GLU A 44 -1.49 8.94 0.99
CA GLU A 44 -2.15 9.63 -0.13
C GLU A 44 -2.79 8.67 -1.14
N ILE A 45 -3.96 9.04 -1.67
CA ILE A 45 -4.53 8.39 -2.87
C ILE A 45 -4.19 9.24 -4.10
N VAL A 46 -3.49 8.65 -5.07
CA VAL A 46 -2.99 9.34 -6.27
C VAL A 46 -3.71 8.87 -7.55
N PRO A 47 -3.72 9.66 -8.63
CA PRO A 47 -4.23 9.19 -9.93
C PRO A 47 -3.43 7.97 -10.46
N ASP A 48 -4.10 7.08 -11.20
CA ASP A 48 -3.45 5.89 -11.79
C ASP A 48 -2.22 6.24 -12.65
N ALA A 49 -2.21 7.40 -13.32
CA ALA A 49 -1.08 7.88 -14.10
C ALA A 49 0.18 8.10 -13.26
N VAL A 50 0.05 8.49 -11.99
CA VAL A 50 1.18 8.68 -11.07
C VAL A 50 1.80 7.33 -10.68
N VAL A 51 0.95 6.32 -10.42
CA VAL A 51 1.42 4.96 -10.17
C VAL A 51 2.10 4.38 -11.42
N ALA A 52 1.52 4.62 -12.59
CA ALA A 52 2.04 4.14 -13.87
C ALA A 52 3.40 4.76 -14.27
N ASP A 53 3.72 5.96 -13.77
CA ASP A 53 5.02 6.62 -14.01
C ASP A 53 6.16 5.97 -13.20
N SER A 54 5.83 5.26 -12.11
CA SER A 54 6.81 4.55 -11.26
C SER A 54 6.34 3.11 -10.96
N PRO A 55 6.14 2.26 -11.99
CA PRO A 55 5.51 0.95 -11.82
C PRO A 55 6.32 0.01 -10.92
N GLN A 56 7.64 0.19 -10.86
CA GLN A 56 8.57 -0.56 -10.01
C GLN A 56 8.29 -0.42 -8.51
N LEU A 57 7.60 0.65 -8.09
CA LEU A 57 7.21 0.87 -6.70
C LEU A 57 5.91 0.14 -6.33
N THR A 58 5.19 -0.41 -7.31
CA THR A 58 3.92 -1.12 -7.10
C THR A 58 4.20 -2.52 -6.58
N VAL A 59 3.74 -2.81 -5.36
CA VAL A 59 4.02 -4.08 -4.69
C VAL A 59 2.76 -4.94 -4.55
N LEU A 60 1.61 -4.31 -4.29
CA LEU A 60 0.29 -4.94 -4.35
C LEU A 60 -0.50 -4.37 -5.52
N PHE A 61 -1.07 -5.24 -6.34
CA PHE A 61 -1.93 -4.86 -7.45
C PHE A 61 -3.39 -4.77 -6.99
N GLY A 62 -4.21 -3.98 -7.68
CA GLY A 62 -5.61 -3.77 -7.30
C GLY A 62 -6.45 -5.03 -7.12
N ALA A 63 -6.14 -6.11 -7.84
CA ALA A 63 -6.82 -7.39 -7.68
C ALA A 63 -6.54 -8.09 -6.33
N GLU A 64 -5.49 -7.66 -5.62
CA GLU A 64 -5.08 -8.18 -4.31
C GLU A 64 -5.64 -7.32 -3.15
N VAL A 65 -6.33 -6.21 -3.44
CA VAL A 65 -6.74 -5.20 -2.46
C VAL A 65 -8.25 -5.00 -2.52
N ASP A 66 -8.95 -5.24 -1.42
CA ASP A 66 -10.41 -5.08 -1.34
C ASP A 66 -10.83 -3.64 -1.03
N ALA A 67 -9.99 -2.88 -0.32
CA ALA A 67 -10.25 -1.48 0.01
C ALA A 67 -8.96 -0.68 0.21
N VAL A 68 -8.97 0.57 -0.27
CA VAL A 68 -7.96 1.59 0.01
C VAL A 68 -8.59 2.71 0.82
N VAL A 69 -7.91 3.15 1.87
CA VAL A 69 -8.35 4.24 2.76
C VAL A 69 -7.23 5.27 2.89
N GLU A 70 -7.52 6.53 2.56
CA GLU A 70 -6.60 7.63 2.84
C GLU A 70 -6.58 7.93 4.34
N ALA A 71 -5.41 7.85 4.95
CA ALA A 71 -5.16 8.06 6.37
C ALA A 71 -3.77 8.73 6.55
N PRO A 72 -3.67 10.06 6.34
CA PRO A 72 -2.39 10.78 6.42
C PRO A 72 -1.76 10.67 7.81
N GLY A 73 -0.50 10.24 7.88
CA GLY A 73 0.21 9.95 9.13
C GLY A 73 -0.32 8.69 9.84
N GLY A 74 -0.95 7.78 9.10
CA GLY A 74 -1.68 6.63 9.65
C GLY A 74 -0.80 5.63 10.40
N SER A 75 0.51 5.65 10.16
CA SER A 75 1.50 4.85 10.89
C SER A 75 1.95 5.48 12.22
N TRP A 76 1.65 6.75 12.54
CA TRP A 76 2.08 7.34 13.81
C TRP A 76 1.59 6.53 15.03
N PRO A 77 2.45 6.16 16.00
CA PRO A 77 3.79 6.67 16.27
C PRO A 77 4.97 5.86 15.68
N THR A 78 4.70 4.92 14.77
CA THR A 78 5.74 4.18 14.06
C THR A 78 6.31 4.98 12.90
N ALA A 79 7.31 4.42 12.21
CA ALA A 79 7.84 5.04 11.00
C ALA A 79 6.86 4.86 9.83
N SER A 80 6.74 5.89 9.01
CA SER A 80 6.33 5.83 7.60
C SER A 80 7.53 6.31 6.77
N PRO A 81 7.74 5.79 5.56
CA PRO A 81 8.79 6.28 4.67
C PRO A 81 8.59 7.74 4.21
#